data_AF-A0A538S1K4-F1
#
_entry.id   AF-A0A538S1K4-F1
#
_cell.length_a   1.000
_cell.length_b   1.000
_cell.length_c   1.000
_cell.angle_alpha   90.00
_cell.angle_beta   90.00
_cell.angle_gamma   90.00
#
_symmetry.space_group_name_H-M   'P 1'
#
loop_
_entity.id
_entity.type
_entity.pdbx_description
1 polymer ?
#
loop_
_entity_poly.entity_id
_entity_poly.type
_entity_poly.pdbx_seq_one_letter_code
_entity_poly.pdbx_strand_id
1 'polypeptide(L)'
;MHRILVGLAFILSTGFAGENKTTAQKPADALRALNDLIGSWRASGTPEGTREEKQRGFWTETISWTWQFKGDDVALKAEFHKGKYFSKGELRYLPGKDQYRLSLTTPAKDVLHFQGPLKDHVLTADREDDKAKETQRLVLSLFHGSRFNYTYEVKPAGRAFFVRRYRVGSTKEGVAFAGPGDNNPECVVSGGLGKIKVSYKGQTYYVCCTGCQEAFKDDPEKYLKEYAERKAKEAKEKSR
;
A
#
# COMPACT_ATOMS: atom_id res chain seq x y z
N MET A 1 -34.95 -28.99 67.49
CA MET A 1 -33.53 -29.40 67.50
C MET A 1 -33.38 -30.52 66.50
N HIS A 2 -32.71 -30.30 65.37
CA HIS A 2 -31.84 -31.26 64.66
C HIS A 2 -31.23 -30.50 63.48
N ARG A 3 -29.90 -30.35 63.53
CA ARG A 3 -29.05 -29.65 62.56
C ARG A 3 -28.80 -30.61 61.40
N ILE A 4 -28.95 -30.14 60.17
CA ILE A 4 -28.31 -30.76 59.00
C ILE A 4 -27.41 -29.69 58.37
N LEU A 5 -26.10 -29.89 58.52
CA LEU A 5 -25.07 -29.23 57.75
C LEU A 5 -25.18 -29.70 56.29
N VAL A 6 -25.21 -28.78 55.34
CA VAL A 6 -24.82 -29.06 53.95
C VAL A 6 -23.71 -28.07 53.59
N GLY A 7 -22.53 -28.63 53.36
CA GLY A 7 -21.32 -27.90 52.99
C GLY A 7 -21.25 -27.58 51.51
N LEU A 8 -20.71 -26.38 51.26
CA LEU A 8 -19.93 -25.88 50.12
C LEU A 8 -19.78 -26.76 48.85
N ALA A 9 -20.13 -26.15 47.71
CA ALA A 9 -19.37 -26.30 46.47
C ALA A 9 -19.40 -24.97 45.69
N PHE A 10 -18.43 -24.09 45.98
CA PHE A 10 -18.15 -22.94 45.12
C PHE A 10 -17.38 -23.43 43.89
N ILE A 11 -18.06 -23.50 42.75
CA ILE A 11 -17.41 -23.74 41.47
C ILE A 11 -16.75 -22.42 41.06
N LEU A 12 -15.43 -22.29 41.26
CA LEU A 12 -14.63 -21.28 40.59
C LEU A 12 -14.59 -21.62 39.10
N SER A 13 -15.48 -21.02 38.33
CA SER A 13 -15.33 -20.94 36.88
C SER A 13 -14.18 -20.00 36.56
N THR A 14 -12.97 -20.55 36.42
CA THR A 14 -11.86 -19.90 35.72
C THR A 14 -12.28 -19.72 34.25
N GLY A 15 -12.83 -18.56 33.92
CA GLY A 15 -13.00 -18.16 32.54
C GLY A 15 -11.61 -18.01 31.92
N PHE A 16 -11.24 -18.95 31.05
CA PHE A 16 -10.18 -18.73 30.09
C PHE A 16 -10.62 -17.55 29.21
N ALA A 17 -10.09 -16.37 29.51
CA ALA A 17 -10.06 -15.28 28.55
C ALA A 17 -9.17 -15.77 27.39
N GLY A 18 -9.81 -16.35 26.38
CA GLY A 18 -9.17 -16.57 25.10
C GLY A 18 -8.76 -15.19 24.58
N GLU A 19 -7.46 -14.88 24.67
CA GLU A 19 -6.87 -13.87 23.82
C GLU A 19 -7.19 -14.29 22.38
N ASN A 20 -8.20 -13.63 21.80
CA ASN A 20 -8.40 -13.62 20.37
C ASN A 20 -7.17 -12.92 19.79
N LYS A 21 -6.09 -13.67 19.58
CA LYS A 21 -5.00 -13.27 18.70
C LYS A 21 -5.62 -13.21 17.31
N THR A 22 -6.17 -12.06 16.96
CA THR A 22 -6.35 -11.66 15.57
C THR A 22 -4.98 -11.86 14.93
N THR A 23 -4.83 -12.92 14.13
CA THR A 23 -3.58 -13.16 13.40
C THR A 23 -3.30 -11.92 12.57
N ALA A 24 -2.34 -11.12 13.02
CA ALA A 24 -2.00 -9.85 12.36
C ALA A 24 -1.65 -10.15 10.90
N GLN A 25 -2.26 -9.41 9.98
CA GLN A 25 -2.07 -9.62 8.54
C GLN A 25 -0.59 -9.50 8.18
N LYS A 26 -0.08 -10.42 7.35
CA LYS A 26 1.31 -10.36 6.90
C LYS A 26 1.53 -9.08 6.07
N PRO A 27 2.66 -8.36 6.24
CA PRO A 27 2.93 -7.13 5.48
C PRO A 27 2.82 -7.29 3.97
N ALA A 28 3.33 -8.38 3.41
CA ALA A 28 3.21 -8.68 1.99
C ALA A 28 1.75 -8.75 1.54
N ASP A 29 0.90 -9.49 2.26
CA ASP A 29 -0.52 -9.66 1.93
C ASP A 29 -1.29 -8.33 2.01
N ALA A 30 -0.99 -7.50 3.01
CA ALA A 30 -1.59 -6.16 3.13
C ALA A 30 -1.18 -5.22 2.00
N LEU A 31 0.08 -5.28 1.56
CA LEU A 31 0.59 -4.45 0.47
C LEU A 31 0.07 -4.91 -0.92
N ARG A 32 -0.40 -6.17 -1.07
CA ARG A 32 -1.02 -6.64 -2.32
C ARG A 32 -2.25 -5.84 -2.72
N ALA A 33 -2.98 -5.26 -1.76
CA ALA A 33 -4.11 -4.35 -2.02
C ALA A 33 -3.72 -3.09 -2.82
N LEU A 34 -2.41 -2.79 -2.87
CA LEU A 34 -1.82 -1.66 -3.58
C LEU A 34 -1.01 -2.09 -4.82
N ASN A 35 -1.15 -3.36 -5.27
CA ASN A 35 -0.46 -3.89 -6.46
C ASN A 35 -0.70 -3.05 -7.72
N ASP A 36 -1.85 -2.39 -7.81
CA ASP A 36 -2.20 -1.53 -8.94
C ASP A 36 -1.21 -0.38 -9.12
N LEU A 37 -0.55 0.08 -8.05
CA LEU A 37 0.50 1.10 -8.11
C LEU A 37 1.72 0.65 -8.90
N ILE A 38 2.03 -0.64 -8.95
CA ILE A 38 3.30 -1.13 -9.52
C ILE A 38 3.40 -0.77 -11.01
N GLY A 39 4.51 -0.12 -11.38
CA GLY A 39 4.79 0.34 -12.73
C GLY A 39 5.25 1.80 -12.79
N SER A 40 5.44 2.29 -14.01
CA SER A 40 5.78 3.68 -14.31
C SER A 40 4.53 4.50 -14.61
N TRP A 41 4.52 5.76 -14.18
CA TRP A 41 3.36 6.65 -14.27
C TRP A 41 3.79 8.04 -14.71
N ARG A 42 3.09 8.60 -15.70
CA ARG A 42 3.17 10.03 -15.99
C ARG A 42 2.20 10.77 -15.10
N ALA A 43 2.71 11.72 -14.36
CA ALA A 43 1.96 12.47 -13.38
C ALA A 43 1.98 13.97 -13.73
N SER A 44 0.85 14.63 -13.46
CA SER A 44 0.70 16.07 -13.59
C SER A 44 0.11 16.62 -12.30
N GLY A 45 0.85 17.56 -11.70
CA GLY A 45 0.47 18.22 -10.47
C GLY A 45 -0.12 19.60 -10.72
N THR A 46 -1.09 19.98 -9.90
CA THR A 46 -1.77 21.28 -9.97
C THR A 46 -1.94 21.82 -8.55
N PRO A 47 -1.44 23.03 -8.24
CA PRO A 47 -1.67 23.65 -6.94
C PRO A 47 -3.14 24.05 -6.78
N GLU A 48 -3.59 24.21 -5.54
CA GLU A 48 -4.85 24.87 -5.25
C GLU A 48 -4.70 26.39 -5.31
N GLY A 49 -5.75 27.11 -5.72
CA GLY A 49 -5.70 28.56 -5.94
C GLY A 49 -6.55 29.04 -7.11
N THR A 50 -6.30 30.28 -7.52
CA THR A 50 -6.90 30.93 -8.70
C THR A 50 -6.53 30.21 -9.99
N ARG A 51 -7.21 30.53 -11.09
CA ARG A 51 -6.90 29.95 -12.40
C ARG A 51 -5.46 30.29 -12.82
N GLU A 52 -5.01 31.50 -12.56
CA GLU A 52 -3.68 32.01 -12.91
C GLU A 52 -2.58 31.33 -12.08
N GLU A 53 -2.85 31.03 -10.81
CA GLU A 53 -1.94 30.27 -9.94
C GLU A 53 -1.83 28.81 -10.40
N LYS A 54 -2.96 28.21 -10.77
CA LYS A 54 -3.02 26.84 -11.33
C LYS A 54 -2.24 26.73 -12.63
N GLN A 55 -2.46 27.67 -13.56
CA GLN A 55 -1.81 27.68 -14.87
C GLN A 55 -0.31 27.94 -14.82
N ARG A 56 0.19 28.68 -13.83
CA ARG A 56 1.64 28.95 -13.70
C ARG A 56 2.35 27.95 -12.80
N GLY A 57 1.62 27.35 -11.86
CA GLY A 57 2.19 26.47 -10.84
C GLY A 57 2.08 24.98 -11.14
N PHE A 58 1.44 24.57 -12.25
CA PHE A 58 1.39 23.17 -12.66
C PHE A 58 2.78 22.61 -12.94
N TRP A 59 2.94 21.31 -12.78
CA TRP A 59 4.19 20.62 -13.09
C TRP A 59 3.89 19.20 -13.59
N THR A 60 4.91 18.57 -14.15
CA THR A 60 4.87 17.16 -14.56
C THR A 60 6.00 16.40 -13.89
N GLU A 61 5.74 15.16 -13.51
CA GLU A 61 6.73 14.24 -12.94
C GLU A 61 6.47 12.82 -13.43
N THR A 62 7.48 11.96 -13.33
CA THR A 62 7.30 10.51 -13.53
C THR A 62 7.46 9.82 -12.19
N ILE A 63 6.56 8.89 -11.88
CA ILE A 63 6.59 8.13 -10.64
C ILE A 63 6.72 6.66 -10.99
N SER A 64 7.73 5.99 -10.44
CA SER A 64 7.98 4.56 -10.64
C SER A 64 7.77 3.82 -9.33
N TRP A 65 6.80 2.91 -9.29
CA TRP A 65 6.53 2.07 -8.13
C TRP A 65 7.01 0.64 -8.34
N THR A 66 7.74 0.10 -7.37
CA THR A 66 8.27 -1.27 -7.40
C THR A 66 8.10 -1.94 -6.04
N TRP A 67 8.00 -3.26 -6.05
CA TRP A 67 8.15 -4.04 -4.83
C TRP A 67 9.61 -4.05 -4.39
N GLN A 68 9.84 -4.05 -3.08
CA GLN A 68 11.12 -4.36 -2.49
C GLN A 68 10.94 -5.45 -1.42
N PHE A 69 11.76 -6.48 -1.51
CA PHE A 69 11.85 -7.55 -0.54
C PHE A 69 13.26 -7.56 0.07
N LYS A 70 13.36 -7.56 1.40
CA LYS A 70 14.62 -7.68 2.14
C LYS A 70 14.41 -8.63 3.31
N GLY A 71 14.55 -9.93 3.05
CA GLY A 71 14.16 -10.96 4.03
C GLY A 71 12.65 -10.90 4.28
N ASP A 72 12.26 -10.83 5.56
CA ASP A 72 10.85 -10.65 5.95
C ASP A 72 10.37 -9.19 5.86
N ASP A 73 11.29 -8.26 5.55
CA ASP A 73 10.97 -6.86 5.37
C ASP A 73 10.46 -6.59 3.96
N VAL A 74 9.22 -6.10 3.84
CA VAL A 74 8.54 -5.90 2.57
C VAL A 74 7.97 -4.48 2.48
N ALA A 75 8.23 -3.80 1.36
CA ALA A 75 7.75 -2.46 1.09
C ALA A 75 7.45 -2.25 -0.40
N LEU A 76 6.63 -1.22 -0.69
CA LEU A 76 6.55 -0.66 -2.04
C LEU A 76 7.41 0.60 -2.08
N LYS A 77 8.33 0.69 -3.02
CA LYS A 77 9.17 1.86 -3.24
C LYS A 77 8.65 2.69 -4.39
N ALA A 78 8.66 4.01 -4.21
CA ALA A 78 8.39 4.98 -5.24
C ALA A 78 9.66 5.78 -5.55
N GLU A 79 9.93 5.99 -6.82
CA GLU A 79 10.95 6.94 -7.29
C GLU A 79 10.26 8.04 -8.10
N PHE A 80 10.56 9.29 -7.77
CA PHE A 80 10.01 10.46 -8.43
C PHE A 80 11.07 11.09 -9.32
N HIS A 81 10.92 10.98 -10.63
CA HIS A 81 11.80 11.63 -11.60
C HIS A 81 11.26 13.02 -11.93
N LYS A 82 12.10 14.04 -11.73
CA LYS A 82 11.73 15.47 -11.83
C LYS A 82 10.57 15.85 -10.87
N GLY A 83 10.45 15.15 -9.74
CA GLY A 83 9.41 15.43 -8.75
C GLY A 83 9.58 16.80 -8.11
N LYS A 84 8.47 17.54 -7.98
CA LYS A 84 8.49 18.90 -7.40
C LYS A 84 8.65 18.90 -5.89
N TYR A 85 7.92 18.01 -5.22
CA TYR A 85 7.84 17.95 -3.75
C TYR A 85 8.53 16.74 -3.15
N PHE A 86 8.68 15.66 -3.92
CA PHE A 86 9.23 14.39 -3.46
C PHE A 86 10.24 13.84 -4.47
N SER A 87 11.23 13.11 -3.96
CA SER A 87 12.23 12.40 -4.74
C SER A 87 12.10 10.89 -4.60
N LYS A 88 11.68 10.40 -3.42
CA LYS A 88 11.49 8.98 -3.12
C LYS A 88 10.28 8.77 -2.22
N GLY A 89 9.73 7.57 -2.27
CA GLY A 89 8.70 7.10 -1.35
C GLY A 89 8.94 5.66 -0.93
N GLU A 90 8.45 5.31 0.25
CA GLU A 90 8.42 3.94 0.76
C GLU A 90 7.11 3.72 1.51
N LEU A 91 6.34 2.73 1.08
CA LEU A 91 5.05 2.36 1.65
C LEU A 91 5.17 0.99 2.32
N ARG A 92 4.83 0.96 3.62
CA ARG A 92 4.88 -0.24 4.47
C ARG A 92 3.55 -0.44 5.17
N TYR A 93 3.23 -1.69 5.47
CA TYR A 93 2.14 -2.02 6.39
C TYR A 93 2.68 -2.15 7.82
N LEU A 94 1.90 -1.70 8.80
CA LEU A 94 2.20 -1.75 10.23
C LEU A 94 1.22 -2.72 10.91
N PRO A 95 1.57 -4.02 11.05
CA PRO A 95 0.64 -5.04 11.53
C PRO A 95 0.06 -4.75 12.92
N GLY A 96 0.85 -4.17 13.82
CA GLY A 96 0.40 -3.84 15.18
C GLY A 96 -0.61 -2.69 15.25
N LYS A 97 -0.85 -1.95 14.15
CA LYS A 97 -1.79 -0.83 14.10
C LYS A 97 -2.87 -0.99 13.04
N ASP A 98 -2.78 -2.02 12.20
CA ASP A 98 -3.59 -2.17 10.99
C ASP A 98 -3.61 -0.90 10.13
N GLN A 99 -2.43 -0.31 9.92
CA GLN A 99 -2.26 0.94 9.20
C GLN A 99 -1.10 0.86 8.23
N TYR A 100 -1.10 1.75 7.25
CA TYR A 100 0.01 1.91 6.33
C TYR A 100 0.84 3.12 6.73
N ARG A 101 2.15 3.01 6.59
CA ARG A 101 3.09 4.12 6.70
C ARG A 101 3.64 4.45 5.32
N LEU A 102 3.46 5.69 4.91
CA LEU A 102 4.04 6.25 3.71
C LEU A 102 5.14 7.24 4.10
N SER A 103 6.39 6.85 3.86
CA SER A 103 7.56 7.68 4.07
C SER A 103 7.92 8.36 2.75
N LEU A 104 7.96 9.69 2.72
CA LEU A 104 8.29 10.47 1.52
C LEU A 104 9.54 11.30 1.75
N THR A 105 10.51 11.18 0.86
CA THR A 105 11.75 11.98 0.89
C THR A 105 11.59 13.22 0.03
N THR A 106 11.80 14.41 0.59
CA THR A 106 11.78 15.68 -0.15
C THR A 106 13.04 15.84 -1.01
N PRO A 107 13.08 16.77 -1.98
CA PRO A 107 14.32 17.14 -2.66
C PRO A 107 15.43 17.65 -1.72
N ALA A 108 15.06 18.22 -0.57
CA ALA A 108 15.97 18.63 0.48
C ALA A 108 16.47 17.46 1.35
N LYS A 109 16.04 16.23 1.06
CA LYS A 109 16.37 14.97 1.75
C LYS A 109 15.72 14.79 3.13
N ASP A 110 14.79 15.66 3.51
CA ASP A 110 13.94 15.41 4.68
C ASP A 110 13.04 14.21 4.43
N VAL A 111 12.81 13.38 5.45
CA VAL A 111 11.89 12.24 5.37
C VAL A 111 10.64 12.54 6.19
N LEU A 112 9.50 12.57 5.49
CA LEU A 112 8.19 12.82 6.07
C LEU A 112 7.47 11.48 6.25
N HIS A 113 7.02 11.17 7.46
CA HIS A 113 6.30 9.92 7.75
C HIS A 113 4.81 10.19 7.93
N PHE A 114 4.01 9.76 6.96
CA PHE A 114 2.56 9.77 7.03
C PHE A 114 2.06 8.40 7.45
N GLN A 115 0.98 8.34 8.23
CA GLN A 115 0.39 7.08 8.66
C GLN A 115 -1.14 7.13 8.61
N GLY A 116 -1.77 6.05 8.16
CA GLY A 116 -3.22 5.94 8.20
C GLY A 116 -3.76 4.70 7.49
N PRO A 117 -5.10 4.53 7.49
CA PRO A 117 -5.76 3.35 6.95
C PRO A 117 -5.90 3.39 5.42
N LEU A 118 -5.97 2.21 4.82
CA LEU A 118 -6.44 2.00 3.45
C LEU A 118 -7.90 1.55 3.51
N LYS A 119 -8.80 2.28 2.87
CA LYS A 119 -10.22 1.92 2.77
C LYS A 119 -10.71 2.21 1.36
N ASP A 120 -11.44 1.28 0.74
CA ASP A 120 -12.05 1.44 -0.57
C ASP A 120 -11.06 1.98 -1.64
N HIS A 121 -9.83 1.43 -1.65
CA HIS A 121 -8.72 1.85 -2.53
C HIS A 121 -8.20 3.29 -2.31
N VAL A 122 -8.51 3.88 -1.16
CA VAL A 122 -8.03 5.21 -0.73
C VAL A 122 -7.19 5.08 0.53
N LEU A 123 -5.90 5.38 0.43
CA LEU A 123 -5.01 5.53 1.58
C LEU A 123 -5.07 6.99 2.03
N THR A 124 -5.59 7.22 3.25
CA THR A 124 -5.58 8.55 3.88
C THR A 124 -4.57 8.51 5.01
N ALA A 125 -3.44 9.19 4.85
CA ALA A 125 -2.32 9.14 5.77
C ALA A 125 -1.95 10.54 6.29
N ASP A 126 -1.87 10.68 7.61
CA ASP A 126 -1.64 11.96 8.28
C ASP A 126 -0.26 11.99 8.94
N ARG A 127 0.27 13.20 9.11
CA ARG A 127 1.42 13.50 9.95
C ARG A 127 1.21 14.83 10.66
N GLU A 128 1.86 15.01 11.81
CA GLU A 128 2.00 16.32 12.42
C GLU A 128 3.30 17.00 11.95
N ASP A 129 3.23 18.31 11.76
CA ASP A 129 4.39 19.17 11.50
C ASP A 129 4.53 20.19 12.64
N ASP A 130 5.40 19.88 13.59
CA ASP A 130 5.62 20.73 14.77
C ASP A 130 6.22 22.10 14.40
N LYS A 131 7.00 22.17 13.31
CA LYS A 131 7.63 23.42 12.85
C LYS A 131 6.58 24.36 12.27
N ALA A 132 5.70 23.82 11.44
CA ALA A 132 4.62 24.59 10.81
C ALA A 132 3.36 24.70 11.68
N LYS A 133 3.29 23.96 12.81
CA LYS A 133 2.13 23.85 13.70
C LYS A 133 0.86 23.50 12.91
N GLU A 134 0.95 22.44 12.11
CA GLU A 134 -0.16 21.96 11.30
C GLU A 134 -0.17 20.44 11.18
N THR A 135 -1.36 19.87 10.98
CA THR A 135 -1.51 18.48 10.54
C THR A 135 -1.46 18.46 9.02
N GLN A 136 -0.64 17.61 8.44
CA GLN A 136 -0.56 17.41 7.00
C GLN A 136 -1.12 16.04 6.63
N ARG A 137 -1.84 15.99 5.52
CA ARG A 137 -2.51 14.78 5.03
C ARG A 137 -2.11 14.51 3.60
N LEU A 138 -1.80 13.25 3.32
CA LEU A 138 -1.66 12.72 1.98
C LEU A 138 -2.78 11.71 1.72
N VAL A 139 -3.57 11.95 0.66
CA VAL A 139 -4.63 11.05 0.23
C VAL A 139 -4.23 10.45 -1.11
N LEU A 140 -3.97 9.14 -1.16
CA LEU A 140 -3.65 8.39 -2.37
C LEU A 140 -4.86 7.54 -2.77
N SER A 141 -5.45 7.80 -3.93
CA SER A 141 -6.63 7.04 -4.43
C SER A 141 -6.29 6.31 -5.72
N LEU A 142 -6.62 5.02 -5.80
CA LEU A 142 -6.39 4.17 -6.97
C LEU A 142 -7.67 4.04 -7.80
N PHE A 143 -7.56 4.09 -9.13
CA PHE A 143 -8.68 3.95 -10.05
C PHE A 143 -8.37 2.89 -11.11
N HIS A 144 -8.98 1.71 -10.95
CA HIS A 144 -9.04 0.63 -11.95
C HIS A 144 -7.68 0.34 -12.64
N GLY A 145 -6.59 0.25 -11.87
CA GLY A 145 -5.24 -0.09 -12.34
C GLY A 145 -4.56 0.86 -13.35
N SER A 146 -5.27 1.83 -13.91
CA SER A 146 -4.80 2.70 -15.01
C SER A 146 -4.52 4.14 -14.56
N ARG A 147 -5.09 4.55 -13.43
CA ARG A 147 -4.85 5.86 -12.81
C ARG A 147 -4.71 5.74 -11.30
N PHE A 148 -3.94 6.65 -10.74
CA PHE A 148 -4.06 7.00 -9.34
C PHE A 148 -3.94 8.50 -9.20
N ASN A 149 -4.39 9.04 -8.08
CA ASN A 149 -4.09 10.41 -7.71
C ASN A 149 -3.50 10.45 -6.30
N TYR A 150 -2.68 11.46 -6.03
CA TYR A 150 -2.38 11.82 -4.66
C TYR A 150 -2.70 13.30 -4.43
N THR A 151 -3.28 13.59 -3.27
CA THR A 151 -3.65 14.94 -2.85
C THR A 151 -2.91 15.26 -1.56
N TYR A 152 -2.34 16.46 -1.48
CA TYR A 152 -1.71 16.95 -0.27
C TYR A 152 -2.55 18.08 0.32
N GLU A 153 -2.88 17.94 1.59
CA GLU A 153 -3.75 18.84 2.33
C GLU A 153 -3.09 19.20 3.66
N VAL A 154 -3.43 20.38 4.19
CA VAL A 154 -2.95 20.80 5.51
C VAL A 154 -4.09 21.35 6.34
N LYS A 155 -4.01 21.16 7.64
CA LYS A 155 -4.91 21.71 8.65
C LYS A 155 -4.06 22.45 9.69
N PRO A 156 -3.92 23.78 9.56
CA PRO A 156 -3.21 24.59 10.54
C PRO A 156 -3.82 24.49 11.93
N ALA A 157 -3.01 24.63 12.98
CA ALA A 157 -3.50 24.69 14.35
C ALA A 157 -4.59 25.78 14.49
N GLY A 158 -5.71 25.41 15.14
CA GLY A 158 -6.87 26.30 15.31
C GLY A 158 -7.82 26.36 14.11
N ARG A 159 -7.54 25.68 12.99
CA ARG A 159 -8.50 25.51 11.88
C ARG A 159 -9.29 24.21 12.05
N ALA A 160 -10.58 24.26 11.71
CA ALA A 160 -11.47 23.11 11.82
C ALA A 160 -11.32 22.08 10.68
N PHE A 161 -10.83 22.50 9.50
CA PHE A 161 -10.85 21.67 8.30
C PHE A 161 -9.50 21.66 7.57
N PHE A 162 -9.27 20.57 6.85
CA PHE A 162 -8.15 20.46 5.91
C PHE A 162 -8.40 21.35 4.69
N VAL A 163 -7.33 21.98 4.22
CA VAL A 163 -7.31 22.76 2.99
C VAL A 163 -6.35 22.07 2.02
N ARG A 164 -6.85 21.75 0.83
CA ARG A 164 -6.02 21.18 -0.23
C ARG A 164 -4.97 22.19 -0.67
N ARG A 165 -3.72 21.72 -0.78
CA ARG A 165 -2.59 22.52 -1.28
C ARG A 165 -2.29 22.21 -2.73
N TYR A 166 -2.32 20.94 -3.11
CA TYR A 166 -2.18 20.52 -4.49
C TYR A 166 -2.74 19.12 -4.69
N ARG A 167 -2.97 18.78 -5.96
CA ARG A 167 -3.33 17.44 -6.40
C ARG A 167 -2.43 17.02 -7.55
N VAL A 168 -2.08 15.74 -7.57
CA VAL A 168 -1.36 15.12 -8.68
C VAL A 168 -2.21 13.98 -9.23
N GLY A 169 -2.50 14.05 -10.53
CA GLY A 169 -3.15 12.98 -11.27
C GLY A 169 -2.12 12.21 -12.08
N SER A 170 -2.18 10.89 -12.02
CA SER A 170 -1.23 9.98 -12.66
C SER A 170 -1.92 9.04 -13.62
N THR A 171 -1.29 8.78 -14.76
CA THR A 171 -1.72 7.77 -15.75
C THR A 171 -0.60 6.76 -15.96
N LYS A 172 -0.95 5.47 -15.95
CA LYS A 172 0.01 4.38 -16.09
C LYS A 172 0.64 4.40 -17.48
N GLU A 173 1.95 4.29 -17.54
CA GLU A 173 2.64 4.18 -18.82
C GLU A 173 2.41 2.80 -19.44
N GLY A 174 2.23 2.79 -20.77
CA GLY A 174 2.08 1.55 -21.54
C GLY A 174 0.72 0.88 -21.42
N VAL A 175 -0.27 1.52 -20.78
CA VAL A 175 -1.66 1.01 -20.69
C VAL A 175 -2.58 1.95 -21.45
N ALA A 176 -3.43 1.42 -22.33
CA ALA A 176 -4.38 2.23 -23.08
C ALA A 176 -5.40 2.91 -22.14
N PHE A 177 -5.78 4.15 -22.46
CA PHE A 177 -6.78 4.91 -21.70
C PHE A 177 -8.16 4.26 -21.71
N ALA A 178 -8.49 3.57 -22.80
CA ALA A 178 -9.70 2.77 -22.99
C ALA A 178 -9.35 1.54 -23.86
N GLY A 179 -9.70 0.35 -23.37
CA GLY A 179 -9.43 -0.93 -24.02
C GLY A 179 -9.68 -2.08 -23.03
N PRO A 180 -9.81 -3.33 -23.50
CA PRO A 180 -9.80 -4.47 -22.59
C PRO A 180 -8.52 -4.39 -21.75
N GLY A 181 -8.65 -4.52 -20.43
CA GLY A 181 -7.52 -4.43 -19.51
C GLY A 181 -6.36 -5.35 -19.94
N ASP A 182 -5.15 -5.05 -19.46
CA ASP A 182 -3.98 -5.89 -19.72
C ASP A 182 -4.29 -7.36 -19.32
N ASN A 183 -4.46 -8.27 -20.29
CA ASN A 183 -4.69 -9.71 -20.06
C ASN A 183 -3.39 -10.47 -19.70
N ASN A 184 -2.46 -9.79 -19.03
CA ASN A 184 -1.19 -10.39 -18.70
C ASN A 184 -1.35 -11.45 -17.58
N PRO A 185 -0.50 -12.50 -17.56
CA PRO A 185 -0.53 -13.52 -16.52
C PRO A 185 -0.30 -12.94 -15.12
N GLU A 186 -0.75 -13.65 -14.09
CA GLU A 186 -0.52 -13.27 -12.70
C GLU A 186 0.98 -13.32 -12.34
N CYS A 187 1.44 -12.34 -11.57
CA CYS A 187 2.77 -12.33 -10.98
C CYS A 187 2.88 -13.44 -9.93
N VAL A 188 3.80 -14.38 -10.12
CA VAL A 188 4.02 -15.50 -9.16
C VAL A 188 4.31 -14.97 -7.74
N VAL A 189 5.12 -13.92 -7.63
CA VAL A 189 5.56 -13.33 -6.35
C VAL A 189 4.44 -12.53 -5.67
N SER A 190 4.02 -11.42 -6.29
CA SER A 190 3.11 -10.45 -5.67
C SER A 190 1.62 -10.70 -5.95
N GLY A 191 1.28 -11.55 -6.91
CA GLY A 191 -0.11 -11.70 -7.38
C GLY A 191 -0.63 -10.53 -8.23
N GLY A 192 0.21 -9.51 -8.49
CA GLY A 192 -0.12 -8.41 -9.40
C GLY A 192 -0.06 -8.83 -10.87
N LEU A 193 -0.11 -7.86 -11.77
CA LEU A 193 -0.07 -8.10 -13.21
C LEU A 193 1.37 -8.37 -13.70
N GLY A 194 1.64 -9.59 -14.20
CA GLY A 194 2.96 -10.05 -14.62
C GLY A 194 3.37 -9.54 -16.00
N LYS A 195 4.41 -8.70 -16.08
CA LYS A 195 4.87 -8.08 -17.34
C LYS A 195 6.24 -8.59 -17.80
N ILE A 196 7.00 -9.23 -16.92
CA ILE A 196 8.36 -9.70 -17.16
C ILE A 196 8.36 -11.23 -17.10
N LYS A 197 8.93 -11.89 -18.12
CA LYS A 197 9.10 -13.36 -18.13
C LYS A 197 10.31 -13.75 -17.28
N VAL A 198 10.16 -14.79 -16.46
CA VAL A 198 11.23 -15.46 -15.72
C VAL A 198 11.12 -16.97 -15.95
N SER A 199 12.25 -17.68 -15.94
CA SER A 199 12.26 -19.13 -16.17
C SER A 199 12.88 -19.86 -14.99
N TYR A 200 12.29 -20.97 -14.57
CA TYR A 200 12.81 -21.83 -13.52
C TYR A 200 12.46 -23.29 -13.79
N LYS A 201 13.44 -24.20 -13.67
CA LYS A 201 13.30 -25.64 -13.97
C LYS A 201 12.59 -25.93 -15.30
N GLY A 202 12.93 -25.16 -16.35
CA GLY A 202 12.35 -25.31 -17.69
C GLY A 202 10.92 -24.80 -17.87
N GLN A 203 10.30 -24.24 -16.82
CA GLN A 203 8.98 -23.61 -16.88
C GLN A 203 9.08 -22.09 -16.90
N THR A 204 8.18 -21.43 -17.63
CA THR A 204 8.09 -19.97 -17.71
C THR A 204 7.04 -19.44 -16.75
N TYR A 205 7.44 -18.46 -15.94
CA TYR A 205 6.60 -17.70 -15.02
C TYR A 205 6.67 -16.20 -15.34
N TYR A 206 5.80 -15.41 -14.72
CA TYR A 206 5.69 -13.97 -14.97
C TYR A 206 5.79 -13.18 -13.67
N VAL A 207 6.44 -12.02 -13.69
CA VAL A 207 6.58 -11.10 -12.55
C VAL A 207 6.26 -9.66 -12.92
N CYS A 208 5.81 -8.84 -11.97
CA CYS A 208 5.27 -7.50 -12.26
C CYS A 208 6.33 -6.38 -12.33
N CYS A 209 7.49 -6.55 -11.68
CA CYS A 209 8.55 -5.56 -11.64
C CYS A 209 9.91 -6.20 -11.34
N THR A 210 10.98 -5.42 -11.47
CA THR A 210 12.37 -5.84 -11.19
C THR A 210 12.54 -6.38 -9.78
N GLY A 211 11.95 -5.75 -8.76
CA GLY A 211 12.03 -6.27 -7.39
C GLY A 211 11.37 -7.64 -7.18
N CYS A 212 10.31 -7.97 -7.95
CA CYS A 212 9.76 -9.33 -7.95
C CYS A 212 10.64 -10.31 -8.73
N GLN A 213 11.31 -9.83 -9.79
CA GLN A 213 12.27 -10.65 -10.54
C GLN A 213 13.47 -11.03 -9.68
N GLU A 214 14.02 -10.08 -8.92
CA GLU A 214 15.12 -10.30 -7.98
C GLU A 214 14.70 -11.28 -6.88
N ALA A 215 13.58 -11.02 -6.21
CA ALA A 215 13.04 -11.92 -5.19
C ALA A 215 12.85 -13.35 -5.72
N PHE A 216 12.28 -13.51 -6.92
CA PHE A 216 12.11 -14.83 -7.53
C PHE A 216 13.44 -15.52 -7.87
N LYS A 217 14.48 -14.78 -8.25
CA LYS A 217 15.81 -15.35 -8.50
C LYS A 217 16.47 -15.82 -7.20
N ASP A 218 16.26 -15.09 -6.11
CA ASP A 218 16.85 -15.40 -4.81
C ASP A 218 16.23 -16.64 -4.16
N ASP A 219 14.90 -16.77 -4.21
CA ASP A 219 14.18 -17.92 -3.62
C ASP A 219 12.97 -18.36 -4.46
N PRO A 220 13.19 -19.01 -5.62
CA PRO A 220 12.11 -19.39 -6.54
C PRO A 220 11.16 -20.42 -5.93
N GLU A 221 11.66 -21.39 -5.14
CA GLU A 221 10.84 -22.47 -4.59
C GLU A 221 9.83 -21.95 -3.57
N LYS A 222 10.23 -20.99 -2.72
CA LYS A 222 9.31 -20.30 -1.79
C LYS A 222 8.14 -19.66 -2.53
N TYR A 223 8.43 -18.82 -3.53
CA TYR A 223 7.37 -18.09 -4.23
C TYR A 223 6.48 -19.00 -5.09
N LEU A 224 7.03 -20.09 -5.64
CA LEU A 224 6.22 -21.08 -6.37
C LEU A 224 5.26 -21.85 -5.44
N LYS A 225 5.70 -22.17 -4.22
CA LYS A 225 4.85 -22.77 -3.20
C LYS A 225 3.73 -21.81 -2.78
N GLU A 226 4.08 -20.56 -2.44
CA GLU A 226 3.09 -19.53 -2.09
C GLU A 226 2.09 -19.26 -3.23
N TYR A 227 2.57 -19.29 -4.49
CA TYR A 227 1.73 -19.18 -5.67
C TYR A 227 0.74 -20.34 -5.77
N ALA A 228 1.21 -21.59 -5.68
CA ALA A 228 0.36 -22.77 -5.72
C ALA A 228 -0.70 -22.76 -4.60
N GLU A 229 -0.32 -22.39 -3.38
CA GLU A 229 -1.24 -22.24 -2.25
C GLU A 229 -2.32 -21.18 -2.52
N ARG A 230 -1.94 -20.04 -3.10
CA ARG A 230 -2.89 -18.97 -3.48
C ARG A 230 -3.86 -19.45 -4.55
N LYS A 231 -3.38 -20.10 -5.62
CA LYS A 231 -4.27 -20.66 -6.66
C LYS A 231 -5.21 -21.72 -6.11
N ALA A 232 -4.76 -22.55 -5.17
CA ALA A 232 -5.61 -23.56 -4.55
C ALA A 232 -6.72 -22.92 -3.68
N LYS A 233 -6.42 -21.84 -2.95
CA LYS A 233 -7.41 -21.08 -2.17
C LYS A 233 -8.46 -20.44 -3.08
N GLU A 234 -8.03 -19.76 -4.13
CA GLU A 234 -8.93 -19.14 -5.11
C GLU A 234 -9.84 -20.17 -5.81
N ALA A 235 -9.29 -21.34 -6.17
CA ALA A 235 -10.07 -22.41 -6.77
C ALA A 235 -11.16 -22.93 -5.82
N LYS A 236 -10.82 -23.09 -4.53
CA LYS A 236 -11.79 -23.50 -3.49
C LYS A 236 -12.88 -22.45 -3.27
N GLU A 237 -12.52 -21.18 -3.24
CA GLU A 237 -13.46 -20.08 -3.06
C GLU A 237 -14.42 -19.94 -4.25
N LYS A 238 -13.93 -20.14 -5.49
CA LYS A 238 -14.78 -20.15 -6.69
C LYS A 238 -15.68 -21.39 -6.81
N SER A 239 -15.33 -22.49 -6.15
CA SER A 239 -16.12 -23.73 -6.14
C SER A 239 -17.22 -23.77 -5.07
N ARG A 240 -17.28 -22.75 -4.22
CA ARG A 240 -18.23 -22.62 -3.11
C ARG A 240 -19.33 -21.63 -3.48
#